data_AF-A0A0B2VBA9-F1
#
_entry.id   AF-A0A0B2VBA9-F1
#
_cell.length_a   1.000
_cell.length_b   1.000
_cell.length_c   1.000
_cell.angle_alpha   90.00
_cell.angle_beta   90.00
_cell.angle_gamma   90.00
#
_symmetry.space_group_name_H-M   'P 1'
#
loop_
_entity.id
_entity.type
_entity.pdbx_description
1 polymer ?
#
loop_
_entity_poly.entity_id
_entity_poly.type
_entity_poly.pdbx_seq_one_letter_code
_entity_poly.pdbx_strand_id
1 'polypeptide(L)'
;MDGGIQSGGSLRSRHTPEMVVLTDGAAMYGEYRFALAPNEQKVFKGFFSQAFVKVFRSYVWEDWYFYLPQAIGCYLIYDWAKRKNAELNRKNPADFANDQ
;
A
#
# COMPACT_ATOMS: atom_id res chain seq x y z
N MET A 1 34.48 13.06 -4.40
CA MET A 1 34.87 13.73 -3.14
C MET A 1 35.08 15.18 -3.50
N ASP A 2 34.06 16.02 -3.35
CA ASP A 2 34.20 17.39 -2.87
C ASP A 2 32.82 18.00 -2.72
N GLY A 3 32.51 18.37 -1.47
CA GLY A 3 31.23 18.93 -1.07
C GLY A 3 31.16 20.41 -1.39
N GLY A 4 30.02 20.84 -1.91
CA GLY A 4 29.65 22.25 -2.01
C GLY A 4 28.36 22.49 -1.25
N ILE A 5 28.49 22.92 0.00
CA ILE A 5 27.39 23.48 0.81
C ILE A 5 26.96 24.79 0.14
N GLN A 6 25.71 24.86 -0.35
CA GLN A 6 25.10 26.14 -0.71
C GLN A 6 24.26 26.65 0.45
N SER A 7 24.93 27.48 1.26
CA SER A 7 24.35 28.41 2.22
C SER A 7 23.84 29.64 1.48
N GLY A 8 22.67 30.15 1.89
CA GLY A 8 22.31 31.56 1.71
C GLY A 8 20.96 31.81 1.07
N GLY A 9 20.08 32.55 1.77
CA GLY A 9 18.88 33.10 1.15
C GLY A 9 17.77 33.57 2.08
N SER A 10 18.08 34.42 3.06
CA SER A 10 17.10 35.13 3.88
C SER A 10 16.22 36.08 3.06
N LEU A 11 14.92 36.07 3.35
CA LEU A 11 13.92 37.15 3.17
C LEU A 11 13.85 37.85 1.81
N ARG A 12 12.80 37.54 1.03
CA ARG A 12 12.16 38.54 0.17
C ARG A 12 10.67 38.28 -0.02
N SER A 13 9.85 39.11 0.64
CA SER A 13 8.46 39.35 0.24
C SER A 13 8.46 39.87 -1.20
N ARG A 14 8.02 39.05 -2.16
CA ARG A 14 7.65 39.50 -3.50
C ARG A 14 6.43 38.73 -3.99
N HIS A 15 5.37 39.51 -4.17
CA HIS A 15 4.17 39.17 -4.89
C HIS A 15 4.56 39.03 -6.38
N THR A 16 4.94 37.84 -6.83
CA THR A 16 5.20 37.56 -8.25
C THR A 16 5.08 36.06 -8.50
N PRO A 17 4.28 35.60 -9.49
CA PRO A 17 4.19 34.19 -9.83
C PRO A 17 5.45 33.79 -10.59
N GLU A 18 6.49 33.39 -9.89
CA GLU A 18 7.70 32.84 -10.51
C GLU A 18 7.45 31.37 -10.87
N MET A 19 7.74 31.01 -12.13
CA MET A 19 7.68 29.63 -12.63
C MET A 19 8.46 28.70 -11.71
N VAL A 20 7.77 27.78 -11.03
CA VAL A 20 8.44 26.63 -10.39
C VAL A 20 8.61 25.55 -11.46
N VAL A 21 9.53 25.78 -12.39
CA VAL A 21 10.07 24.74 -13.29
C VAL A 21 11.40 24.32 -12.70
N LEU A 22 11.34 23.33 -11.81
CA LEU A 22 12.53 22.68 -11.28
C LEU A 22 12.56 21.29 -11.90
N THR A 23 13.52 21.08 -12.80
CA THR A 23 13.89 19.82 -13.49
C THR A 23 13.01 19.40 -14.67
N ASP A 24 13.60 18.63 -15.60
CA ASP A 24 13.14 18.24 -16.95
C ASP A 24 11.82 17.45 -16.99
N GLY A 25 10.75 18.02 -16.44
CA GLY A 25 9.37 17.52 -16.47
C GLY A 25 8.44 18.48 -17.22
N ALA A 26 7.21 18.01 -17.46
CA ALA A 26 6.20 18.74 -18.23
C ALA A 26 5.95 20.17 -17.71
N ALA A 27 5.82 21.13 -18.63
CA ALA A 27 5.57 22.52 -18.31
C ALA A 27 4.16 22.70 -17.70
N MET A 28 4.12 23.12 -16.43
CA MET A 28 2.89 23.44 -15.70
C MET A 28 2.79 24.95 -15.50
N TYR A 29 1.67 25.55 -15.89
CA TYR A 29 1.42 26.98 -15.79
C TYR A 29 0.21 27.25 -14.88
N GLY A 30 0.28 28.32 -14.09
CA GLY A 30 -0.87 28.83 -13.32
C GLY A 30 -1.18 28.14 -11.99
N GLU A 31 -0.30 27.28 -11.49
CA GLU A 31 -0.48 26.66 -10.17
C GLU A 31 0.06 27.56 -9.05
N TYR A 32 -0.79 27.84 -8.05
CA TYR A 32 -0.38 28.52 -6.81
C TYR A 32 -0.31 27.51 -5.67
N ARG A 33 0.89 27.25 -5.15
CA ARG A 33 1.09 26.37 -3.98
C ARG A 33 1.38 27.21 -2.74
N PHE A 34 0.55 27.05 -1.73
CA PHE A 34 0.78 27.62 -0.41
C PHE A 34 1.32 26.54 0.52
N ALA A 35 2.50 26.78 1.08
CA ALA A 35 3.09 25.92 2.10
C ALA A 35 3.47 26.77 3.32
N LEU A 36 3.24 26.23 4.52
CA LEU A 36 3.75 26.83 5.76
C LEU A 36 5.18 26.35 6.01
N ALA A 37 5.97 27.16 6.72
CA ALA A 37 7.31 26.76 7.13
C ALA A 37 7.25 25.53 8.07
N PRO A 38 8.19 24.56 7.98
CA PRO A 38 8.10 23.30 8.73
C PRO A 38 8.05 23.46 10.26
N ASN A 39 8.67 24.52 10.79
CA ASN A 39 8.68 24.88 12.21
C ASN A 39 7.32 25.37 12.73
N GLU A 40 6.43 25.84 11.85
CA GLU A 40 5.09 26.33 12.19
C GLU A 40 4.02 25.24 12.07
N GLN A 41 4.38 24.08 11.52
CA GLN A 41 3.47 22.96 11.32
C GLN A 41 3.46 22.02 12.53
N LYS A 42 2.25 21.57 12.91
CA LYS A 42 2.09 20.50 13.90
C LYS A 42 2.29 19.14 13.20
N VAL A 43 3.43 18.49 13.45
CA VAL A 43 3.84 17.22 12.82
C VAL A 43 2.78 16.11 12.98
N PHE A 44 2.12 16.03 14.13
CA PHE A 44 1.10 14.99 14.42
C PHE A 44 -0.35 15.46 14.26
N LYS A 45 -0.59 16.58 13.54
CA LYS A 45 -1.96 17.06 13.34
C LYS A 45 -2.79 15.99 12.63
N GLY A 46 -3.82 15.48 13.32
CA GLY A 46 -4.71 14.46 12.78
C GLY A 46 -4.09 13.05 12.72
N PHE A 47 -3.05 12.76 13.52
CA PHE A 47 -2.37 11.46 13.51
C PHE A 47 -3.32 10.26 13.55
N PHE A 48 -4.28 10.23 14.48
CA PHE A 48 -5.22 9.10 14.57
C PHE A 48 -6.11 8.94 13.33
N SER A 49 -6.62 10.05 12.79
CA SER A 49 -7.45 10.02 11.58
C SER A 49 -6.64 9.56 10.36
N GLN A 50 -5.40 10.02 10.23
CA GLN A 50 -4.53 9.69 9.10
C GLN A 50 -3.93 8.28 9.22
N ALA A 51 -3.45 7.90 10.40
CA ALA A 51 -2.76 6.64 10.62
C ALA A 51 -3.71 5.45 10.80
N PHE A 52 -4.87 5.65 11.41
CA PHE A 52 -5.81 4.54 11.69
C PHE A 52 -7.03 4.60 10.80
N VAL A 53 -7.78 5.71 10.80
CA VAL A 53 -9.06 5.77 10.07
C VAL A 53 -8.85 5.63 8.56
N LYS A 54 -7.88 6.36 8.00
CA LYS A 54 -7.58 6.30 6.57
C LYS A 54 -7.02 4.95 6.14
N VAL A 55 -6.10 4.39 6.93
CA VAL A 55 -5.49 3.07 6.65
C VAL A 55 -6.52 1.96 6.73
N PHE A 56 -7.35 1.95 7.78
CA PHE A 56 -8.43 0.97 7.92
C PHE A 56 -9.42 1.06 6.76
N ARG A 57 -9.85 2.28 6.39
CA ARG A 57 -10.75 2.47 5.26
C ARG A 57 -10.15 1.93 3.96
N SER A 58 -8.90 2.27 3.65
CA SER A 58 -8.24 1.80 2.43
C SER A 58 -8.14 0.27 2.41
N TYR A 59 -7.48 -0.32 3.41
CA TYR A 59 -7.16 -1.75 3.35
C TYR A 59 -8.33 -2.68 3.68
N VAL A 60 -9.19 -2.29 4.62
CA VAL A 60 -10.25 -3.16 5.13
C VAL A 60 -11.59 -2.89 4.44
N TRP A 61 -11.88 -1.65 4.08
CA TRP A 61 -13.17 -1.33 3.46
C TRP A 61 -13.08 -1.29 1.93
N GLU A 62 -12.04 -0.69 1.38
CA GLU A 62 -11.92 -0.48 -0.06
C GLU A 62 -11.21 -1.64 -0.76
N ASP A 63 -10.27 -2.34 -0.12
CA ASP A 63 -9.45 -3.36 -0.81
C ASP A 63 -9.73 -4.82 -0.38
N TRP A 64 -10.61 -5.07 0.59
CA TRP A 64 -10.77 -6.42 1.15
C TRP A 64 -11.19 -7.48 0.13
N TYR A 65 -12.01 -7.10 -0.86
CA TYR A 65 -12.51 -8.02 -1.88
C TYR A 65 -11.42 -8.49 -2.85
N PHE A 66 -10.28 -7.81 -2.91
CA PHE A 66 -9.16 -8.26 -3.73
C PHE A 66 -8.41 -9.40 -3.05
N TYR A 67 -8.20 -9.30 -1.73
CA TYR A 67 -7.38 -10.24 -0.98
C TYR A 67 -8.16 -11.41 -0.37
N LEU A 68 -9.34 -11.17 0.20
CA LEU A 68 -10.08 -12.19 0.95
C LEU A 68 -10.55 -13.36 0.07
N PRO A 69 -11.16 -13.14 -1.11
CA PRO A 69 -11.61 -14.24 -1.96
C PRO A 69 -10.47 -15.15 -2.42
N GLN A 70 -9.31 -14.56 -2.73
CA GLN A 70 -8.13 -15.33 -3.13
C GLN A 70 -7.61 -16.18 -1.97
N ALA A 71 -7.48 -15.60 -0.78
CA ALA A 71 -7.02 -16.31 0.41
C ALA A 71 -7.97 -17.45 0.81
N ILE A 72 -9.28 -17.20 0.83
CA ILE A 72 -10.30 -18.21 1.14
C ILE A 72 -10.30 -19.31 0.07
N GLY A 73 -10.24 -18.95 -1.21
CA GLY A 73 -10.20 -19.91 -2.31
C GLY A 73 -9.02 -20.87 -2.20
N CYS A 74 -7.82 -20.34 -1.94
CA CYS A 74 -6.62 -21.17 -1.74
C CYS A 74 -6.77 -22.10 -0.52
N TYR A 75 -7.34 -21.62 0.58
CA TYR A 75 -7.54 -22.43 1.77
C TYR A 75 -8.52 -23.59 1.54
N LEU A 76 -9.62 -23.34 0.82
CA LEU A 76 -10.61 -24.37 0.51
C LEU A 76 -10.03 -25.47 -0.38
N ILE A 77 -9.22 -25.10 -1.38
CA ILE A 77 -8.52 -26.08 -2.24
C ILE A 77 -7.55 -26.92 -1.41
N TYR A 78 -6.78 -26.28 -0.53
CA TYR A 78 -5.84 -26.96 0.35
C TYR A 78 -6.55 -27.97 1.28
N ASP A 79 -7.65 -27.58 1.92
CA ASP A 79 -8.41 -28.49 2.80
C ASP A 79 -8.99 -29.68 2.02
N TRP A 80 -9.59 -29.41 0.85
CA TRP A 80 -10.11 -30.46 -0.02
C TRP A 80 -9.02 -31.45 -0.44
N ALA A 81 -7.87 -30.96 -0.90
CA ALA A 81 -6.76 -31.80 -1.34
C ALA A 81 -6.23 -32.67 -0.20
N LYS A 82 -6.10 -32.11 1.00
CA LYS A 82 -5.65 -32.85 2.18
C LYS A 82 -6.63 -33.96 2.56
N ARG A 83 -7.93 -33.66 2.58
CA ARG A 83 -8.98 -34.64 2.90
C ARG A 83 -9.07 -35.75 1.86
N LYS A 84 -8.98 -35.40 0.57
CA LYS A 84 -9.00 -36.38 -0.52
C LYS A 84 -7.76 -37.26 -0.54
N ASN A 85 -6.58 -36.70 -0.29
CA ASN A 85 -5.37 -37.49 -0.16
C ASN A 85 -5.49 -38.50 0.99
N ALA A 86 -6.03 -38.08 2.15
CA ALA A 86 -6.26 -38.99 3.25
C ALA A 86 -7.28 -40.09 2.91
N GLU A 87 -8.34 -39.78 2.15
CA GLU A 87 -9.33 -40.75 1.68
C GLU A 87 -8.74 -41.79 0.73
N LEU A 88 -7.97 -41.34 -0.27
CA LEU A 88 -7.35 -42.21 -1.28
C LEU A 88 -6.25 -43.11 -0.71
N ASN A 89 -5.56 -42.68 0.35
CA ASN A 89 -4.58 -43.53 1.03
C ASN A 89 -5.22 -44.59 1.93
N ARG A 90 -6.54 -44.57 2.15
CA ARG A 90 -7.23 -45.65 2.85
C ARG A 90 -7.44 -46.81 1.89
N LYS A 91 -7.04 -48.01 2.33
CA LYS A 91 -7.26 -49.25 1.59
C LYS A 91 -8.76 -49.43 1.32
N ASN A 92 -9.11 -49.70 0.06
CA ASN A 92 -10.48 -49.98 -0.31
C ASN A 92 -10.78 -51.48 -0.06
N PRO A 93 -11.74 -51.82 0.81
CA PRO A 93 -12.08 -53.22 1.09
C PRO A 93 -12.64 -53.97 -0.13
N ALA A 94 -13.15 -53.27 -1.15
CA ALA A 94 -13.64 -53.91 -2.38
C ALA A 94 -12.51 -54.51 -3.24
N ASP A 95 -11.29 -54.00 -3.10
CA ASP A 95 -10.13 -54.48 -3.90
C ASP A 95 -9.61 -55.83 -3.38
N PHE A 96 -9.99 -56.24 -2.16
CA PHE A 96 -9.61 -57.51 -1.54
C PHE A 96 -10.75 -58.55 -1.56
N ALA A 97 -11.90 -58.23 -2.18
CA ALA A 97 -13.08 -59.09 -2.17
C ALA A 97 -12.93 -60.36 -3.04
N ASN A 98 -12.00 -60.36 -4.00
CA ASN A 98 -11.72 -61.47 -4.91
C ASN A 98 -10.27 -61.98 -4.79
N ASP A 99 -9.55 -61.61 -3.72
CA ASP A 99 -8.22 -62.13 -3.44
C ASP A 99 -8.40 -63.43 -2.63
N GLN A 100 -8.50 -64.56 -3.35
CA GLN A 100 -8.51 -65.93 -2.80
C GLN A 100 -7.18 -66.63 -3.08
#